data_AF-A0A831LE22-F1
#
_entry.id   AF-A0A831LE22-F1
#
_cell.length_a   1.000
_cell.length_b   1.000
_cell.length_c   1.000
_cell.angle_alpha   90.00
_cell.angle_beta   90.00
_cell.angle_gamma   90.00
#
_symmetry.space_group_name_H-M   'P 1'
#
loop_
_entity.id
_entity.type
_entity.pdbx_description
1 polymer ?
#
loop_
_entity_poly.entity_id
_entity_poly.type
_entity_poly.pdbx_seq_one_letter_code
_entity_poly.pdbx_strand_id
1 'polypeptide(L)'
;MDLDDLMDLFGVFLLVLIGIELLDTIKVYLRQNQVHVEVVVLVAIIALARKIVILKVEQLSGDVIIGIGVLIIALSVAYYLIKKAGLMVYDLIDDDDELQRKPEPPEKINPL
;
A
#
# COMPACT_ATOMS: atom_id res chain seq x y z
N MET A 1 26.74 -19.70 -9.82
CA MET A 1 25.53 -19.05 -9.29
C MET A 1 24.65 -18.84 -10.49
N ASP A 2 23.69 -19.73 -10.62
CA ASP A 2 22.72 -19.67 -11.70
C ASP A 2 21.57 -18.73 -11.30
N LEU A 3 20.76 -18.31 -12.27
CA LEU A 3 19.66 -17.37 -12.04
C LEU A 3 18.69 -17.89 -10.96
N ASP A 4 18.53 -19.22 -10.90
CA ASP A 4 17.75 -19.94 -9.91
C ASP A 4 18.25 -19.74 -8.48
N ASP A 5 19.57 -19.84 -8.26
CA ASP A 5 20.16 -19.65 -6.93
C ASP A 5 19.94 -18.22 -6.42
N LEU A 6 20.02 -17.26 -7.34
CA LEU A 6 19.80 -15.85 -7.04
C LEU A 6 18.32 -15.59 -6.71
N MET A 7 17.40 -16.22 -7.43
CA MET A 7 15.96 -16.14 -7.18
C MET A 7 15.58 -16.75 -5.82
N ASP A 8 16.19 -17.88 -5.48
CA ASP A 8 15.99 -18.54 -4.19
C ASP A 8 16.54 -17.71 -3.03
N LEU A 9 17.72 -17.09 -3.22
CA LEU A 9 18.29 -16.14 -2.26
C LEU A 9 17.39 -14.91 -2.06
N PHE A 10 16.88 -14.33 -3.15
CA PHE A 10 15.91 -13.25 -3.07
C PHE A 10 14.64 -13.71 -2.33
N GLY A 11 14.15 -14.93 -2.56
CA GLY A 11 13.02 -15.49 -1.83
C GLY A 11 13.20 -15.47 -0.31
N VAL A 12 14.40 -15.82 0.17
CA VAL A 12 14.73 -15.78 1.60
C VAL A 12 14.78 -14.34 2.14
N PHE A 13 15.38 -13.40 1.40
CA PHE A 13 15.38 -11.98 1.79
C PHE A 13 13.96 -11.40 1.83
N LEU A 14 13.14 -11.74 0.85
CA LEU A 14 11.75 -11.34 0.73
C LEU A 14 10.90 -11.88 1.90
N LEU A 15 11.18 -13.09 2.38
CA LEU A 15 10.56 -13.67 3.59
C LEU A 15 10.88 -12.86 4.85
N VAL A 16 12.15 -12.46 5.02
CA VAL A 16 12.57 -11.63 6.16
C VAL A 16 11.90 -10.25 6.12
N LEU A 17 11.80 -9.63 4.94
CA LEU A 17 11.14 -8.33 4.77
C LEU A 17 9.66 -8.36 5.18
N ILE A 18 8.92 -9.42 4.83
CA ILE A 18 7.52 -9.60 5.27
C ILE A 18 7.43 -9.63 6.81
N GLY A 19 8.36 -10.33 7.47
CA GLY A 19 8.41 -10.41 8.93
C GLY A 19 8.65 -9.05 9.59
N ILE A 20 9.56 -8.25 9.02
CA ILE A 20 9.85 -6.89 9.51
C ILE A 20 8.63 -5.97 9.32
N GLU A 21 7.97 -6.06 8.16
CA GLU A 21 6.82 -5.23 7.80
C GLU A 21 5.58 -5.55 8.66
N LEU A 22 5.37 -6.84 8.98
CA LEU A 22 4.35 -7.27 9.94
C LEU A 22 4.63 -6.74 11.35
N LEU A 23 5.88 -6.79 11.81
CA LEU A 23 6.27 -6.27 13.12
C LEU A 23 6.01 -4.77 13.25
N ASP A 24 6.21 -4.01 12.18
CA ASP A 24 5.93 -2.57 12.17
C ASP A 24 4.42 -2.30 12.22
N THR A 25 3.64 -3.07 11.46
CA THR A 25 2.16 -3.03 11.51
C THR A 25 1.62 -3.34 12.90
N ILE A 26 2.17 -4.37 13.58
CA ILE A 26 1.79 -4.74 14.95
C ILE A 26 2.17 -3.62 15.94
N LYS A 27 3.33 -2.98 15.78
CA LYS A 27 3.73 -1.84 16.62
C LYS A 27 2.77 -0.66 16.48
N VAL A 28 2.35 -0.34 15.26
CA VAL A 28 1.38 0.74 15.01
C VAL A 28 0.03 0.41 15.64
N TYR A 29 -0.46 -0.82 15.45
CA TYR A 29 -1.68 -1.33 16.09
C TYR A 29 -1.66 -1.14 17.61
N LEU A 30 -0.57 -1.58 18.26
CA LEU A 30 -0.43 -1.53 19.72
C LEU A 30 -0.26 -0.11 20.26
N ARG A 31 0.22 0.86 19.46
CA ARG A 31 0.44 2.24 19.91
C ARG A 31 -0.75 3.17 19.71
N GLN A 32 -1.52 2.99 18.63
CA GLN A 32 -2.48 4.03 18.20
C GLN A 32 -3.95 3.66 18.39
N ASN A 33 -4.29 2.40 18.74
CA ASN A 33 -5.66 1.93 19.02
C ASN A 33 -6.72 2.27 17.93
N GLN A 34 -6.26 2.74 16.77
CA GLN A 34 -6.99 3.10 15.56
C GLN A 34 -6.07 2.76 14.40
N VAL A 35 -6.38 1.67 13.71
CA VAL A 35 -5.58 1.20 12.57
C VAL A 35 -6.15 1.86 11.33
N HIS A 36 -5.30 2.56 10.57
CA HIS A 36 -5.61 2.85 9.17
C HIS A 36 -5.55 1.53 8.41
N VAL A 37 -6.72 0.90 8.25
CA VAL A 37 -6.87 -0.44 7.67
C VAL A 37 -6.28 -0.49 6.25
N GLU A 38 -6.17 0.67 5.59
CA GLU A 38 -5.59 0.79 4.25
C GLU A 38 -4.14 0.31 4.18
N VAL A 39 -3.29 0.66 5.16
CA VAL A 39 -1.87 0.30 5.14
C VAL A 39 -1.72 -1.23 5.28
N VAL A 40 -2.53 -1.85 6.12
CA VAL A 40 -2.53 -3.30 6.34
C VAL A 40 -2.97 -4.04 5.07
N VAL A 41 -4.00 -3.53 4.38
CA VAL A 41 -4.49 -4.11 3.12
C VAL A 41 -3.46 -3.95 2.00
N LEU A 42 -2.77 -2.81 1.92
CA LEU A 42 -1.70 -2.59 0.94
C LEU A 42 -0.52 -3.54 1.17
N VAL A 43 -0.09 -3.69 2.43
CA VAL A 43 0.97 -4.64 2.82
C VAL A 43 0.56 -6.08 2.48
N ALA A 44 -0.70 -6.45 2.70
CA ALA A 44 -1.20 -7.78 2.34
C ALA A 44 -1.17 -8.03 0.82
N ILE A 45 -1.51 -7.03 0.01
CA ILE A 45 -1.43 -7.11 -1.47
C ILE A 45 0.03 -7.24 -1.92
N ILE A 46 0.95 -6.46 -1.35
CA ILE A 46 2.39 -6.51 -1.66
C ILE A 46 2.98 -7.87 -1.27
N ALA A 47 2.58 -8.42 -0.12
CA ALA A 47 3.02 -9.73 0.35
C ALA A 47 2.53 -10.87 -0.57
N LEU A 48 1.29 -10.80 -1.06
CA LEU A 48 0.75 -11.75 -2.04
C LEU A 48 1.44 -11.65 -3.40
N ALA A 49 1.70 -10.43 -3.89
CA ALA A 49 2.44 -10.21 -5.13
C ALA A 49 3.85 -10.79 -5.07
N ARG A 50 4.54 -10.66 -3.93
CA ARG A 50 5.89 -11.18 -3.67
C ARG A 50 5.95 -12.72 -3.71
N LYS A 51 4.86 -13.42 -3.35
CA LYS A 51 4.72 -14.88 -3.47
C LYS A 51 4.62 -15.33 -4.93
N ILE A 52 3.97 -14.54 -5.77
CA ILE A 52 3.75 -14.84 -7.20
C ILE A 52 5.06 -14.69 -7.99
N VAL A 53 5.91 -13.71 -7.64
CA VAL A 53 7.22 -13.49 -8.30
C VAL A 53 8.22 -14.62 -8.03
N ILE A 54 8.19 -15.22 -6.83
CA ILE A 54 9.09 -16.32 -6.44
C ILE A 54 8.66 -17.66 -7.07
N LEU A 55 7.45 -17.75 -7.62
CA LEU A 55 6.91 -18.98 -8.17
C LEU A 55 7.69 -19.39 -9.45
N LYS A 56 8.45 -20.49 -9.40
CA LYS A 56 9.19 -21.01 -10.55
C LYS A 56 8.24 -21.66 -11.55
N VAL A 57 8.02 -20.98 -12.69
CA VAL A 57 7.05 -21.38 -13.72
C VAL A 57 7.49 -22.62 -14.51
N GLU A 58 8.77 -22.98 -14.46
CA GLU A 58 9.38 -24.05 -15.26
C GLU A 58 8.98 -25.48 -14.85
N GLN A 59 8.38 -25.66 -13.66
CA GLN A 59 7.82 -26.95 -13.21
C GLN A 59 6.29 -26.97 -13.22
N LEU A 60 5.66 -25.90 -13.71
CA LEU A 60 4.23 -25.73 -13.56
C LEU A 60 3.47 -26.29 -14.75
N SER A 61 2.56 -27.19 -14.44
CA SER A 61 1.53 -27.70 -15.35
C SER A 61 0.68 -26.52 -15.88
N GLY A 62 0.21 -26.59 -17.12
CA GLY A 62 -0.44 -25.46 -17.80
C GLY A 62 -1.69 -24.90 -17.10
N ASP A 63 -2.36 -25.74 -16.31
CA ASP A 63 -3.43 -25.40 -15.39
C ASP A 63 -2.98 -24.44 -14.27
N VAL A 64 -1.77 -24.59 -13.73
CA VAL A 64 -1.24 -23.67 -12.72
C VAL A 64 -0.93 -22.30 -13.33
N ILE A 65 -0.42 -22.26 -14.58
CA ILE A 65 -0.16 -21.01 -15.30
C ILE A 65 -1.46 -20.24 -15.53
N ILE A 66 -2.54 -20.94 -15.91
CA ILE A 66 -3.87 -20.35 -16.04
C ILE A 66 -4.37 -19.84 -14.68
N GLY A 67 -4.15 -20.60 -13.60
CA GLY A 67 -4.47 -20.19 -12.23
C GLY A 67 -3.77 -18.89 -11.82
N ILE A 68 -2.49 -18.72 -12.16
CA ILE A 68 -1.74 -17.47 -11.92
C ILE A 68 -2.33 -16.32 -12.74
N GLY A 69 -2.68 -16.56 -14.00
CA GLY A 69 -3.34 -15.56 -14.85
C GLY A 69 -4.66 -15.06 -14.25
N VAL A 70 -5.51 -15.98 -13.77
CA VAL A 70 -6.76 -15.65 -13.07
C VAL A 70 -6.48 -14.87 -11.78
N LEU A 71 -5.44 -15.25 -11.03
CA LEU A 71 -5.05 -14.56 -9.80
C LEU A 71 -4.62 -13.11 -10.06
N ILE A 72 -3.84 -12.86 -11.12
CA ILE A 72 -3.43 -11.49 -11.51
C ILE A 72 -4.65 -10.65 -11.90
N ILE A 73 -5.62 -11.22 -12.61
CA ILE A 73 -6.87 -10.53 -12.98
C ILE A 73 -7.68 -10.22 -11.72
N ALA A 74 -7.84 -11.18 -10.81
CA ALA A 74 -8.57 -10.99 -9.56
C ALA A 74 -7.95 -9.88 -8.69
N LEU A 75 -6.61 -9.83 -8.59
CA LEU A 75 -5.90 -8.78 -7.87
C LEU A 75 -6.05 -7.40 -8.55
N SER A 76 -6.00 -7.36 -9.89
CA SER A 76 -6.21 -6.13 -10.65
C SER A 76 -7.62 -5.57 -10.45
N VAL A 77 -8.63 -6.45 -10.40
CA VAL A 77 -10.04 -6.09 -10.11
C VAL A 77 -10.20 -5.64 -8.66
N ALA A 78 -9.58 -6.34 -7.70
CA ALA A 78 -9.61 -5.95 -6.29
C ALA A 78 -9.00 -4.54 -6.09
N TYR A 79 -7.85 -4.26 -6.70
CA TYR A 79 -7.24 -2.93 -6.67
C TYR A 79 -8.16 -1.87 -7.28
N TYR A 80 -8.74 -2.15 -8.44
CA TYR A 80 -9.67 -1.23 -9.10
C TYR A 80 -10.91 -0.95 -8.23
N LEU A 81 -11.46 -1.97 -7.57
CA LEU A 81 -12.61 -1.83 -6.68
C LEU A 81 -12.26 -1.03 -5.42
N ILE A 82 -11.10 -1.27 -4.80
CA ILE A 82 -10.62 -0.48 -3.65
C ILE A 82 -10.44 1.00 -4.04
N LYS A 83 -9.83 1.26 -5.20
CA LYS A 83 -9.66 2.62 -5.74
C LYS A 83 -11.01 3.30 -6.01
N LYS A 84 -11.97 2.57 -6.58
CA LYS A 84 -13.30 3.09 -6.94
C LYS A 84 -14.24 3.22 -5.73
N ALA A 85 -14.07 2.37 -4.72
CA ALA A 85 -14.84 2.42 -3.48
C ALA A 85 -14.47 3.62 -2.59
N GLY A 86 -13.43 4.39 -2.94
CA GLY A 86 -13.16 5.67 -2.30
C GLY A 86 -12.36 5.58 -1.01
N LEU A 87 -11.38 4.67 -0.91
CA LEU A 87 -10.30 4.78 0.09
C LEU A 87 -9.15 5.64 -0.46
N MET A 88 -9.51 6.74 -1.11
CA MET A 88 -8.58 7.81 -1.42
C MET A 88 -8.77 8.85 -0.31
N VAL A 89 -8.08 8.67 0.82
CA VAL A 89 -7.73 9.81 1.68
C VAL A 89 -6.57 10.51 1.00
N TYR A 90 -6.89 11.31 -0.01
CA TYR A 90 -6.01 12.35 -0.50
C TYR A 90 -6.46 13.62 0.19
N ASP A 91 -6.06 13.82 1.44
CA ASP A 91 -6.30 15.08 2.14
C ASP A 91 -5.24 15.26 3.21
N LEU A 92 -3.97 15.27 2.80
CA LEU A 92 -2.91 15.93 3.56
C LEU A 92 -1.93 16.55 2.57
N ILE A 93 -2.30 17.76 2.15
CA ILE A 93 -1.51 18.96 1.84
C ILE A 93 -2.25 19.66 0.69
N ASP A 94 -3.28 20.44 1.06
CA ASP A 94 -3.66 21.63 0.31
C ASP A 94 -2.83 22.77 0.92
N ASP A 95 -1.78 23.22 0.23
CA ASP A 95 -0.97 24.38 0.61
C ASP A 95 -1.67 25.73 0.31
N ASP A 96 -2.95 25.70 -0.10
CA ASP A 96 -3.69 26.89 -0.53
C ASP A 96 -4.55 27.59 0.55
N ASP A 97 -4.53 27.14 1.81
CA ASP A 97 -5.27 27.82 2.90
C ASP A 97 -4.49 28.99 3.55
N GLU A 98 -3.21 29.18 3.21
CA GLU A 98 -2.45 30.38 3.63
C GLU A 98 -2.74 31.61 2.75
N LEU A 99 -3.21 31.44 1.51
CA LEU A 99 -3.41 32.56 0.58
C LEU A 99 -4.75 33.32 0.74
N GLN A 100 -5.68 32.83 1.57
CA GLN A 100 -7.00 33.47 1.76
C GLN A 100 -7.14 34.28 3.06
N ARG A 101 -6.11 34.35 3.92
CA ARG A 101 -6.07 35.33 5.00
C ARG A 101 -5.70 36.71 4.46
N LYS A 102 -6.65 37.36 3.80
CA LYS A 102 -6.57 38.81 3.60
C LYS A 102 -6.67 39.46 4.99
N PRO A 103 -5.73 40.30 5.42
CA PRO A 103 -5.87 41.03 6.67
C PRO A 103 -7.15 41.87 6.59
N GLU A 104 -8.06 41.68 7.55
CA GLU A 104 -9.23 42.56 7.69
C GLU A 104 -8.73 44.01 7.87
N PRO A 105 -9.35 44.99 7.20
CA PRO A 105 -9.00 46.37 7.42
C PRO A 105 -9.25 46.71 8.89
N PRO A 106 -8.35 47.49 9.55
CA PRO A 106 -8.57 47.88 10.93
C PRO A 106 -9.91 48.59 11.05
N GLU A 107 -10.75 48.07 11.95
CA GLU A 107 -12.04 48.64 12.31
C GLU A 107 -11.84 50.12 12.64
N LYS A 108 -12.51 51.00 11.89
CA LYS A 108 -12.41 52.43 12.11
C LYS A 108 -13.05 52.73 13.46
N ILE A 109 -12.22 52.95 14.46
CA ILE A 109 -12.63 53.48 15.76
C ILE A 109 -13.35 54.80 15.47
N ASN A 110 -14.67 54.80 15.62
CA ASN A 110 -15.48 56.00 15.43
C ASN A 110 -15.19 56.96 16.60
N PRO A 111 -14.65 58.16 16.35
CA PRO A 111 -14.52 59.14 17.42
C PRO A 111 -15.91 59.71 17.74
N LEU A 112 -16.29 59.63 19.02
CA LEU A 112 -17.38 60.41 19.60
C LEU A 112 -16.90 61.84 19.88
#